data_AF-A0A975M1B5-F1
#
_entry.id   AF-A0A975M1B5-F1
#
_cell.length_a   1.000
_cell.length_b   1.000
_cell.length_c   1.000
_cell.angle_alpha   90.00
_cell.angle_beta   90.00
_cell.angle_gamma   90.00
#
_symmetry.space_group_name_H-M   'P 1'
#
loop_
_entity.id
_entity.type
_entity.pdbx_description
1 polymer ?
#
loop_
_entity_poly.entity_id
_entity_poly.type
_entity_poly.pdbx_seq_one_letter_code
_entity_poly.pdbx_strand_id
1 'polypeptide(L)'
;MAKKKKSTYNKKPVQQIKKEPKKGLLEEQKQPSKNEILFFRIGMIVISAVVIGLVVLFLINHFTSDEEESYEDHLHIAHTSLSAMVQDNGDNTYGDFTYFNGVDSYEDLRSLINNNDIIYFYFYYSSNVNEDIEEAINNQSAVGGIPTQTLLDDNEDEAFAAFLFIDLDSALNGELMSDTELSMLELDADADEMLVTFDIYNPDGEFFSMEDDADDMIDIINQIG
;
A
#
# COMPACT_ATOMS: atom_id res chain seq x y z
N MET A 1 29.92 7.75 108.77
CA MET A 1 29.48 8.58 107.63
C MET A 1 30.30 9.89 107.67
N ALA A 2 31.50 10.01 107.09
CA ALA A 2 31.87 10.22 105.67
C ALA A 2 31.05 11.34 104.99
N LYS A 3 31.57 12.45 104.41
CA LYS A 3 32.91 13.05 104.20
C LYS A 3 32.72 14.59 104.02
N LYS A 4 33.74 15.37 104.42
CA LYS A 4 33.89 16.84 104.25
C LYS A 4 34.28 17.23 102.80
N LYS A 5 33.98 18.49 102.39
CA LYS A 5 34.90 19.57 101.89
C LYS A 5 34.10 20.58 101.02
N LYS A 6 34.05 21.89 101.38
CA LYS A 6 34.99 23.02 101.14
C LYS A 6 35.12 23.41 99.66
N SER A 7 34.57 24.57 99.26
CA SER A 7 35.25 25.87 98.97
C SER A 7 35.82 25.93 97.54
N THR A 8 35.94 27.01 96.77
CA THR A 8 35.88 28.48 96.93
C THR A 8 35.58 29.11 95.54
N TYR A 9 35.00 30.31 95.55
CA TYR A 9 34.94 31.33 94.48
C TYR A 9 36.21 31.53 93.61
N ASN A 10 36.07 31.80 92.29
CA ASN A 10 36.37 33.11 91.65
C ASN A 10 36.50 33.07 90.10
N LYS A 11 35.91 34.10 89.45
CA LYS A 11 36.33 34.88 88.24
C LYS A 11 36.62 34.09 86.94
N LYS A 12 36.29 34.52 85.71
CA LYS A 12 35.70 35.73 85.09
C LYS A 12 35.30 35.32 83.63
N PRO A 13 34.60 36.17 82.86
CA PRO A 13 33.89 35.81 81.62
C PRO A 13 34.82 35.73 80.40
N VAL A 14 34.35 35.14 79.30
CA VAL A 14 34.42 35.68 77.91
C VAL A 14 34.08 34.59 76.86
N GLN A 15 33.11 34.95 76.02
CA GLN A 15 32.83 34.58 74.62
C GLN A 15 32.88 33.11 74.17
N GLN A 16 31.71 32.62 73.73
CA GLN A 16 31.62 31.93 72.45
C GLN A 16 30.46 32.49 71.62
N ILE A 17 30.82 33.46 70.79
CA ILE A 17 30.47 33.65 69.37
C ILE A 17 29.20 32.90 68.91
N LYS A 18 28.22 33.68 68.42
CA LYS A 18 27.07 33.23 67.63
C LYS A 18 27.52 32.20 66.59
N LYS A 19 27.05 30.96 66.70
CA LYS A 19 27.04 30.04 65.57
C LYS A 19 25.76 30.30 64.79
N GLU A 20 25.87 31.06 63.71
CA GLU A 20 24.90 30.98 62.63
C GLU A 20 24.78 29.51 62.20
N PRO A 21 23.57 28.94 62.11
CA PRO A 21 23.42 27.67 61.43
C PRO A 21 23.81 27.89 59.97
N LYS A 22 24.83 27.14 59.55
CA LYS A 22 25.35 27.07 58.19
C LYS A 22 24.18 26.93 57.21
N LYS A 23 24.14 27.79 56.19
CA LYS A 23 23.42 27.55 54.93
C LYS A 23 23.96 26.25 54.33
N GLY A 24 23.36 25.12 54.72
CA GLY A 24 23.45 23.89 53.96
C GLY A 24 22.51 24.05 52.77
N LEU A 25 23.06 23.93 51.56
CA LEU A 25 22.30 23.67 50.34
C LEU A 25 21.57 22.33 50.53
N LEU A 26 20.41 22.38 51.16
CA LEU A 26 19.34 21.45 50.85
C LEU A 26 18.55 22.18 49.78
N GLU A 27 18.64 21.72 48.53
CA GLU A 27 17.62 22.05 47.55
C GLU A 27 16.29 21.64 48.17
N GLU A 28 15.58 22.63 48.68
CA GLU A 28 14.22 22.47 49.15
C GLU A 28 13.46 21.98 47.93
N GLN A 29 13.09 20.68 47.91
CA GLN A 29 12.25 20.13 46.86
C GLN A 29 10.99 20.98 46.85
N LYS A 30 10.95 21.92 45.90
CA LYS A 30 9.88 22.90 45.77
C LYS A 30 8.62 22.11 45.48
N GLN A 31 7.80 21.90 46.50
CA GLN A 31 6.53 21.19 46.32
C GLN A 31 5.68 22.00 45.35
N PRO A 32 5.10 21.37 44.33
CA PRO A 32 4.31 22.07 43.34
C PRO A 32 3.13 22.77 44.04
N SER A 33 2.94 24.03 43.71
CA SER A 33 1.85 24.84 44.23
C SER A 33 0.49 24.27 43.78
N LYS A 34 -0.57 24.58 44.53
CA LYS A 34 -1.93 24.14 44.20
C LYS A 34 -2.35 24.53 42.77
N ASN A 35 -1.85 25.66 42.26
CA ASN A 35 -2.11 26.12 40.92
C ASN A 35 -1.31 25.33 39.87
N GLU A 36 -0.03 25.02 40.12
CA GLU A 36 0.78 24.17 39.24
C GLU A 36 0.19 22.75 39.11
N ILE A 37 -0.33 22.19 40.21
CA ILE A 37 -1.02 20.89 40.19
C ILE A 37 -2.31 20.97 39.35
N LEU A 38 -3.06 22.07 39.46
CA LEU A 38 -4.28 22.27 38.69
C LEU A 38 -3.98 22.41 37.18
N PHE A 39 -2.97 23.21 36.82
CA PHE A 39 -2.53 23.37 35.44
C PHE A 39 -1.98 22.06 34.86
N PHE A 40 -1.24 21.27 35.64
CA PHE A 40 -0.78 19.96 35.21
C PHE A 40 -1.95 19.01 34.91
N ARG A 41 -2.98 18.99 35.78
CA ARG A 41 -4.17 18.17 35.56
C ARG A 41 -4.94 18.56 34.30
N ILE A 42 -5.10 19.86 34.07
CA ILE A 42 -5.76 20.39 32.85
C ILE A 42 -4.92 20.05 31.62
N GLY A 43 -3.60 20.27 31.67
CA GLY A 43 -2.69 19.93 30.58
C GLY A 43 -2.74 18.45 30.21
N MET A 44 -2.76 17.55 31.19
CA MET A 44 -2.89 16.11 30.94
C MET A 44 -4.23 15.76 30.29
N ILE A 45 -5.34 16.38 30.70
CA ILE A 45 -6.65 16.14 30.08
C ILE A 45 -6.64 16.58 28.61
N VAL A 46 -6.05 17.73 28.29
CA VAL A 46 -5.94 18.23 26.92
C VAL A 46 -5.07 17.31 26.07
N ILE A 47 -3.91 16.89 26.59
CA ILE A 47 -3.01 15.95 25.90
C ILE A 47 -3.73 14.61 25.65
N SER A 48 -4.41 14.06 26.65
CA SER A 48 -5.18 12.82 26.50
C SER A 48 -6.30 12.96 25.47
N ALA A 49 -7.01 14.09 25.44
CA ALA A 49 -8.06 14.35 24.45
C ALA A 49 -7.49 14.42 23.02
N VAL A 50 -6.32 15.03 22.84
CA VAL A 50 -5.63 15.07 21.53
C VAL A 50 -5.18 13.68 21.10
N VAL A 51 -4.58 12.90 22.01
CA VAL A 51 -4.15 11.52 21.70
C VAL A 51 -5.35 10.64 21.34
N ILE A 52 -6.45 10.73 22.08
CA ILE A 52 -7.68 10.01 21.76
C ILE A 52 -8.22 10.46 20.41
N GLY A 53 -8.23 11.77 20.13
CA GLY A 53 -8.63 12.30 18.83
C GLY A 53 -7.78 11.77 17.68
N LEU A 54 -6.45 11.71 17.85
CA LEU A 54 -5.54 11.14 16.87
C LEU A 54 -5.75 9.64 16.68
N VAL A 55 -5.96 8.87 17.75
CA VAL A 55 -6.28 7.43 17.66
C VAL A 55 -7.60 7.21 16.94
N VAL A 56 -8.63 8.01 17.24
CA VAL A 56 -9.92 7.93 16.53
C VAL A 56 -9.77 8.30 15.06
N LEU A 57 -9.01 9.35 14.73
CA LEU A 57 -8.70 9.69 13.34
C LEU A 57 -7.91 8.58 12.64
N PHE A 58 -6.97 7.94 13.32
CA PHE A 58 -6.20 6.83 12.78
C PHE A 58 -7.07 5.59 12.57
N LEU A 59 -8.00 5.32 13.48
CA LEU A 59 -8.97 4.22 13.35
C LEU A 59 -9.97 4.52 12.23
N ILE A 60 -10.50 5.74 12.14
CA ILE A 60 -11.36 6.14 11.02
C ILE A 60 -10.58 5.99 9.72
N ASN A 61 -9.36 6.54 9.61
CA ASN A 61 -8.56 6.40 8.41
C ASN A 61 -8.27 4.93 8.09
N HIS A 62 -7.90 4.12 9.08
CA HIS A 62 -7.68 2.69 8.87
C HIS A 62 -8.94 1.99 8.35
N PHE A 63 -10.12 2.26 8.92
CA PHE A 63 -11.40 1.62 8.52
C PHE A 63 -12.16 2.33 7.37
N THR A 64 -11.68 3.49 6.91
CA THR A 64 -12.25 4.24 5.76
C THR A 64 -11.33 4.16 4.55
N SER A 65 -10.07 3.75 4.74
CA SER A 65 -9.12 3.39 3.68
C SER A 65 -9.08 1.87 3.44
N ASP A 66 -10.11 1.15 3.89
CA ASP A 66 -10.31 -0.29 3.63
C ASP A 66 -10.95 -0.54 2.25
N GLU A 67 -11.07 0.47 1.39
CA GLU A 67 -11.12 0.20 -0.05
C GLU A 67 -9.67 -0.10 -0.44
N GLU A 68 -9.30 -1.39 -0.33
CA GLU A 68 -8.16 -1.93 -1.05
C GLU A 68 -8.33 -1.45 -2.50
N GLU A 69 -7.38 -0.66 -3.02
CA GLU A 69 -7.50 -0.15 -4.39
C GLU A 69 -7.63 -1.39 -5.30
N SER A 70 -8.77 -1.50 -6.00
CA SER A 70 -9.09 -2.69 -6.77
C SER A 70 -7.94 -3.02 -7.71
N TYR A 71 -7.54 -4.29 -7.68
CA TYR A 71 -6.49 -4.86 -8.50
C TYR A 71 -5.05 -4.39 -8.18
N GLU A 72 -4.78 -3.60 -7.12
CA GLU A 72 -3.42 -3.07 -6.87
C GLU A 72 -2.31 -4.14 -6.82
N ASP A 73 -2.66 -5.35 -6.39
CA ASP A 73 -1.75 -6.49 -6.29
C ASP A 73 -1.61 -7.28 -7.60
N HIS A 74 -2.33 -6.92 -8.67
CA HIS A 74 -2.21 -7.53 -9.99
C HIS A 74 -1.18 -6.83 -10.88
N LEU A 75 -0.80 -7.51 -11.95
CA LEU A 75 0.20 -7.02 -12.89
C LEU A 75 -0.41 -6.00 -13.86
N HIS A 76 -0.04 -4.73 -13.65
CA HIS A 76 -0.48 -3.60 -14.46
C HIS A 76 0.50 -3.29 -15.60
N ILE A 77 -0.03 -2.95 -16.77
CA ILE A 77 0.77 -2.46 -17.90
C ILE A 77 0.26 -1.11 -18.40
N ALA A 78 1.18 -0.31 -18.94
CA ALA A 78 0.86 0.95 -19.60
C ALA A 78 0.62 0.74 -21.11
N HIS A 79 -0.05 1.70 -21.76
CA HIS A 79 -0.36 1.63 -23.19
C HIS A 79 0.88 1.39 -24.07
N THR A 80 2.04 1.93 -23.69
CA THR A 80 3.28 1.73 -24.46
C THR A 80 3.73 0.28 -24.46
N SER A 81 3.52 -0.42 -23.35
CA SER A 81 3.84 -1.84 -23.22
C SER A 81 2.82 -2.68 -23.98
N LEU A 82 1.53 -2.34 -23.88
CA LEU A 82 0.47 -2.97 -24.68
C LEU A 82 0.78 -2.86 -26.18
N SER A 83 1.10 -1.66 -26.66
CA SER A 83 1.43 -1.41 -28.08
C SER A 83 2.59 -2.27 -28.57
N ALA A 84 3.64 -2.42 -27.75
CA ALA A 84 4.72 -3.34 -28.07
C ALA A 84 4.26 -4.81 -28.10
N MET A 85 3.38 -5.23 -27.19
CA MET A 85 2.85 -6.60 -27.14
C MET A 85 1.92 -6.96 -28.29
N VAL A 86 1.27 -5.97 -28.90
CA VAL A 86 0.30 -6.20 -29.97
C VAL A 86 0.78 -5.67 -31.33
N GLN A 87 2.04 -5.25 -31.44
CA GLN A 87 2.59 -4.74 -32.70
C GLN A 87 2.60 -5.81 -33.79
N ASP A 88 2.11 -5.47 -34.99
CA ASP A 88 2.19 -6.33 -36.17
C ASP A 88 3.63 -6.38 -36.71
N ASN A 89 4.21 -7.58 -36.76
CA ASN A 89 5.56 -7.81 -37.26
C ASN A 89 5.63 -8.00 -38.79
N GLY A 90 4.50 -7.96 -39.49
CA GLY A 90 4.40 -8.02 -40.96
C GLY A 90 4.40 -9.42 -41.56
N ASP A 91 4.46 -10.47 -40.74
CA ASP A 91 4.46 -11.88 -41.14
C ASP A 91 3.23 -12.66 -40.62
N ASN A 92 2.11 -11.96 -40.37
CA ASN A 92 0.93 -12.46 -39.65
C ASN A 92 1.27 -12.98 -38.24
N THR A 93 2.17 -12.29 -37.57
CA THR A 93 2.54 -12.54 -36.18
C THR A 93 2.50 -11.22 -35.44
N TYR A 94 1.99 -11.26 -34.20
CA TYR A 94 1.83 -10.08 -33.35
C TYR A 94 2.77 -10.17 -32.15
N GLY A 95 3.25 -9.01 -31.71
CA GLY A 95 4.05 -8.82 -30.51
C GLY A 95 5.56 -8.70 -30.74
N ASP A 96 6.13 -7.59 -30.26
CA ASP A 96 7.57 -7.43 -30.05
C ASP A 96 7.91 -7.68 -28.57
N PHE A 97 8.00 -8.96 -28.21
CA PHE A 97 8.41 -9.34 -26.84
C PHE A 97 9.90 -9.05 -26.57
N THR A 98 10.67 -8.64 -27.57
CA THR A 98 12.06 -8.24 -27.36
C THR A 98 12.19 -6.90 -26.66
N TYR A 99 11.15 -6.07 -26.72
CA TYR A 99 11.03 -4.81 -25.98
C TYR A 99 11.28 -4.98 -24.46
N PHE A 100 10.82 -6.11 -23.90
CA PHE A 100 10.94 -6.37 -22.47
C PHE A 100 12.32 -6.92 -22.06
N ASN A 101 13.15 -7.36 -23.01
CA ASN A 101 14.39 -8.07 -22.70
C ASN A 101 15.43 -7.21 -21.98
N GLY A 102 15.92 -7.70 -20.84
CA GLY A 102 17.02 -7.07 -20.09
C GLY A 102 16.59 -5.87 -19.24
N VAL A 103 15.29 -5.71 -19.02
CA VAL A 103 14.73 -4.72 -18.09
C VAL A 103 14.17 -5.47 -16.88
N ASP A 104 14.82 -5.32 -15.73
CA ASP A 104 14.49 -6.07 -14.51
C ASP A 104 13.03 -5.82 -14.05
N SER A 105 12.46 -4.64 -14.31
CA SER A 105 11.08 -4.33 -13.95
C SER A 105 10.01 -5.08 -14.76
N TYR A 106 10.41 -5.88 -15.75
CA TYR A 106 9.51 -6.70 -16.58
C TYR A 106 9.79 -8.19 -16.44
N GLU A 107 10.54 -8.63 -15.43
CA GLU A 107 10.88 -10.05 -15.25
C GLU A 107 9.62 -10.92 -15.13
N ASP A 108 8.68 -10.54 -14.27
CA ASP A 108 7.43 -11.28 -14.06
C ASP A 108 6.53 -11.27 -15.31
N LEU A 109 6.40 -10.10 -15.94
CA LEU A 109 5.67 -9.92 -17.19
C LEU A 109 6.23 -10.81 -18.30
N ARG A 110 7.57 -10.91 -18.42
CA ARG A 110 8.22 -11.78 -19.40
C ARG A 110 8.01 -13.24 -19.10
N SER A 111 8.04 -13.63 -17.82
CA SER A 111 7.77 -15.02 -17.44
C SER A 111 6.36 -15.42 -17.88
N LEU A 112 5.36 -14.60 -17.56
CA LEU A 112 3.97 -14.83 -17.93
C LEU A 112 3.77 -14.93 -19.45
N ILE A 113 4.23 -13.94 -20.20
CA ILE A 113 4.05 -13.89 -21.65
C ILE A 113 4.74 -15.06 -22.35
N ASN A 114 5.96 -15.44 -21.96
CA ASN A 114 6.69 -16.51 -22.65
C ASN A 114 6.14 -17.92 -22.37
N ASN A 115 5.35 -18.08 -21.31
CA ASN A 115 4.79 -19.35 -20.88
C ASN A 115 3.32 -19.53 -21.25
N ASN A 116 2.69 -18.53 -21.85
CA ASN A 116 1.27 -18.54 -22.21
C ASN A 116 1.09 -18.28 -23.71
N ASP A 117 0.26 -19.09 -24.35
CA ASP A 117 -0.16 -18.87 -25.75
C ASP A 117 -1.34 -17.88 -25.85
N ILE A 118 -2.07 -17.69 -24.75
CA ILE A 118 -3.21 -16.77 -24.63
C ILE A 118 -2.88 -15.70 -23.59
N ILE A 119 -3.10 -14.44 -23.95
CA ILE A 119 -2.91 -13.29 -23.06
C ILE A 119 -4.25 -12.55 -22.94
N TYR A 120 -4.64 -12.21 -21.72
CA TYR A 120 -5.83 -11.43 -21.42
C TYR A 120 -5.43 -10.01 -21.02
N PHE A 121 -6.08 -9.02 -21.62
CA PHE A 121 -5.95 -7.61 -21.27
C PHE A 121 -7.29 -7.12 -20.74
N TYR A 122 -7.36 -6.79 -19.46
CA TYR A 122 -8.55 -6.25 -18.83
C TYR A 122 -8.40 -4.73 -18.67
N PHE A 123 -9.30 -4.00 -19.34
CA PHE A 123 -9.38 -2.56 -19.33
C PHE A 123 -10.52 -2.15 -18.41
N TYR A 124 -10.23 -1.28 -17.44
CA TYR A 124 -11.20 -0.86 -16.43
C TYR A 124 -10.95 0.59 -16.01
N TYR A 125 -11.96 1.27 -15.50
CA TYR A 125 -11.77 2.56 -14.82
C TYR A 125 -11.60 2.31 -13.31
N SER A 126 -10.44 2.66 -12.75
CA SER A 126 -10.23 2.58 -11.30
C SER A 126 -11.21 3.45 -10.49
N SER A 127 -11.80 4.49 -11.10
CA SER A 127 -12.85 5.30 -10.48
C SER A 127 -14.26 4.71 -10.52
N ASN A 128 -14.48 3.63 -11.28
CA ASN A 128 -15.77 2.97 -11.45
C ASN A 128 -15.60 1.46 -11.68
N VAL A 129 -15.18 0.75 -10.63
CA VAL A 129 -14.94 -0.70 -10.70
C VAL A 129 -16.26 -1.47 -10.68
N ASN A 130 -16.36 -2.47 -11.56
CA ASN A 130 -17.45 -3.44 -11.55
C ASN A 130 -17.19 -4.54 -10.49
N GLU A 131 -17.94 -4.49 -9.39
CA GLU A 131 -17.80 -5.40 -8.24
C GLU A 131 -18.00 -6.89 -8.62
N ASP A 132 -18.86 -7.21 -9.60
CA ASP A 132 -19.12 -8.59 -10.00
C ASP A 132 -17.93 -9.19 -10.78
N ILE A 133 -17.29 -8.38 -11.64
CA ILE A 133 -16.06 -8.77 -12.35
C ILE A 133 -14.89 -8.89 -11.37
N GLU A 134 -14.77 -7.95 -10.44
CA GLU A 134 -13.77 -7.99 -9.37
C GLU A 134 -13.89 -9.26 -8.53
N GLU A 135 -15.10 -9.66 -8.14
CA GLU A 135 -15.33 -10.91 -7.41
C GLU A 135 -14.89 -12.13 -8.25
N ALA A 136 -15.19 -12.16 -9.55
CA ALA A 136 -14.79 -13.26 -10.44
C ALA A 136 -13.25 -13.38 -10.53
N ILE A 137 -12.55 -12.25 -10.73
CA ILE A 137 -11.09 -12.18 -10.78
C ILE A 137 -10.48 -12.67 -9.46
N ASN A 138 -10.96 -12.13 -8.33
CA ASN A 138 -10.46 -12.49 -7.00
C ASN A 138 -10.63 -13.97 -6.70
N ASN A 139 -11.75 -14.57 -7.12
CA ASN A 139 -11.98 -16.00 -7.00
C ASN A 139 -10.95 -16.82 -7.79
N GLN A 140 -10.61 -16.39 -9.02
CA GLN A 140 -9.57 -17.06 -9.81
C GLN A 140 -8.17 -16.86 -9.23
N SER A 141 -7.87 -15.69 -8.70
CA SER A 141 -6.61 -15.46 -8.00
C SER A 141 -6.45 -16.31 -6.75
N ALA A 142 -7.52 -16.50 -5.98
CA ALA A 142 -7.51 -17.34 -4.78
C ALA A 142 -7.21 -18.83 -5.06
N VAL A 143 -7.47 -19.32 -6.28
CA VAL A 143 -7.19 -20.70 -6.71
C VAL A 143 -5.95 -20.83 -7.61
N GLY A 144 -5.23 -19.72 -7.85
CA GLY A 144 -4.01 -19.72 -8.66
C GLY A 144 -4.24 -19.69 -10.18
N GLY A 145 -5.42 -19.28 -10.64
CA GLY A 145 -5.69 -19.07 -12.06
C GLY A 145 -5.12 -17.75 -12.57
N ILE A 146 -5.50 -16.63 -11.93
CA ILE A 146 -5.03 -15.28 -12.24
C ILE A 146 -3.93 -14.86 -11.25
N PRO A 147 -2.72 -14.53 -11.71
CA PRO A 147 -1.61 -14.22 -10.82
C PRO A 147 -1.79 -12.87 -10.12
N THR A 148 -1.36 -12.80 -8.86
CA THR A 148 -1.04 -11.56 -8.17
C THR A 148 0.49 -11.43 -8.09
N GLN A 149 1.01 -10.22 -7.89
CA GLN A 149 2.44 -9.97 -7.71
C GLN A 149 3.02 -10.84 -6.58
N THR A 150 2.26 -11.02 -5.49
CA THR A 150 2.68 -11.91 -4.39
C THR A 150 2.74 -13.37 -4.82
N LEU A 151 1.78 -13.85 -5.65
CA LEU A 151 1.82 -15.22 -6.15
C LEU A 151 2.99 -15.48 -7.09
N LEU A 152 3.35 -14.49 -7.92
CA LEU A 152 4.49 -14.56 -8.84
C LEU A 152 5.81 -14.64 -8.07
N ASP A 153 5.98 -13.85 -7.01
CA ASP A 153 7.16 -13.88 -6.13
C ASP A 153 7.29 -15.21 -5.37
N ASP A 154 6.18 -15.78 -4.89
CA ASP A 154 6.19 -16.98 -4.05
C ASP A 154 6.24 -18.28 -4.87
N ASN A 155 5.79 -18.27 -6.14
CA ASN A 155 5.60 -19.46 -6.97
C ASN A 155 6.08 -19.27 -8.42
N GLU A 156 7.34 -18.90 -8.59
CA GLU A 156 7.99 -18.65 -9.89
C GLU A 156 7.84 -19.79 -10.93
N ASP A 157 7.61 -21.03 -10.48
CA ASP A 157 7.48 -22.24 -11.34
C ASP A 157 6.02 -22.62 -11.69
N GLU A 158 5.01 -21.90 -11.17
CA GLU A 158 3.60 -22.19 -11.46
C GLU A 158 3.13 -21.56 -12.78
N ALA A 159 2.29 -22.31 -13.51
CA ALA A 159 1.72 -21.87 -14.79
C ALA A 159 0.46 -21.04 -14.54
N PHE A 160 0.64 -19.74 -14.32
CA PHE A 160 -0.44 -18.77 -14.21
C PHE A 160 -0.90 -18.28 -15.58
N ALA A 161 -2.17 -17.90 -15.70
CA ALA A 161 -2.66 -17.22 -16.88
C ALA A 161 -1.98 -15.85 -17.04
N ALA A 162 -1.65 -15.47 -18.28
CA ALA A 162 -1.16 -14.14 -18.58
C ALA A 162 -2.34 -13.15 -18.58
N PHE A 163 -2.78 -12.71 -17.40
CA PHE A 163 -3.87 -11.74 -17.23
C PHE A 163 -3.31 -10.40 -16.76
N LEU A 164 -3.51 -9.35 -17.57
CA LEU A 164 -2.86 -8.06 -17.42
C LEU A 164 -3.90 -6.94 -17.31
N PHE A 165 -3.62 -5.99 -16.42
CA PHE A 165 -4.56 -4.93 -16.08
C PHE A 165 -4.15 -3.60 -16.70
N ILE A 166 -5.13 -2.87 -17.23
CA ILE A 166 -4.97 -1.54 -17.83
C ILE A 166 -6.01 -0.60 -17.23
N ASP A 167 -5.56 0.27 -16.33
CA ASP A 167 -6.40 1.32 -15.75
C ASP A 167 -6.60 2.48 -16.73
N LEU A 168 -7.84 2.69 -17.17
CA LEU A 168 -8.24 3.73 -18.11
C LEU A 168 -8.23 5.14 -17.49
N ASP A 169 -8.29 5.26 -16.15
CA ASP A 169 -8.12 6.55 -15.45
C ASP A 169 -6.65 6.97 -15.33
N SER A 170 -5.71 6.04 -15.55
CA SER A 170 -4.29 6.32 -15.47
C SER A 170 -3.84 7.28 -16.57
N ALA A 171 -3.12 8.33 -16.18
CA ALA A 171 -2.54 9.29 -17.13
C ALA A 171 -1.55 8.63 -18.12
N LEU A 172 -1.00 7.45 -17.79
CA LEU A 172 -0.14 6.67 -18.69
C LEU A 172 -0.91 6.06 -19.87
N ASN A 173 -2.23 5.95 -19.76
CA ASN A 173 -3.12 5.31 -20.73
C ASN A 173 -4.01 6.31 -21.49
N GLY A 174 -3.82 7.63 -21.29
CA GLY A 174 -4.66 8.65 -21.90
C GLY A 174 -4.62 8.74 -23.44
N GLU A 175 -3.64 8.11 -24.10
CA GLU A 175 -3.52 8.07 -25.57
C GLU A 175 -4.04 6.76 -26.19
N LEU A 176 -4.45 5.80 -25.36
CA LEU A 176 -4.76 4.41 -25.74
C LEU A 176 -5.84 4.31 -26.83
N MET A 177 -6.93 5.06 -26.69
CA MET A 177 -8.03 5.07 -27.68
C MET A 177 -7.69 5.75 -29.00
N SER A 178 -6.60 6.51 -29.04
CA SER A 178 -6.15 7.25 -30.23
C SER A 178 -4.95 6.61 -30.92
N ASP A 179 -4.37 5.56 -30.32
CA ASP A 179 -3.20 4.89 -30.84
C ASP A 179 -3.58 4.02 -32.04
N THR A 180 -3.04 4.37 -33.21
CA THR A 180 -3.29 3.60 -34.43
C THR A 180 -2.68 2.20 -34.37
N GLU A 181 -1.63 2.01 -33.57
CA GLU A 181 -1.02 0.69 -33.35
C GLU A 181 -1.94 -0.23 -32.55
N LEU A 182 -2.98 0.29 -31.86
CA LEU A 182 -3.93 -0.52 -31.10
C LEU A 182 -5.25 -0.76 -31.84
N SER A 183 -5.39 -0.26 -33.08
CA SER A 183 -6.66 -0.29 -33.81
C SER A 183 -7.20 -1.70 -34.08
N MET A 184 -6.34 -2.73 -34.14
CA MET A 184 -6.78 -4.11 -34.31
C MET A 184 -7.38 -4.75 -33.05
N LEU A 185 -7.25 -4.10 -31.88
CA LEU A 185 -7.92 -4.57 -30.65
C LEU A 185 -9.41 -4.21 -30.64
N GLU A 186 -9.86 -3.39 -31.59
CA GLU A 186 -11.25 -2.97 -31.74
C GLU A 186 -11.88 -2.40 -30.45
N LEU A 187 -11.07 -1.70 -29.65
CA LEU A 187 -11.50 -1.14 -28.37
C LEU A 187 -12.69 -0.19 -28.53
N ASP A 188 -13.67 -0.32 -27.63
CA ASP A 188 -14.80 0.57 -27.55
C ASP A 188 -14.53 1.71 -26.54
N ALA A 189 -14.59 2.95 -27.03
CA ALA A 189 -14.39 4.13 -26.20
C ALA A 189 -15.61 4.46 -25.32
N ASP A 190 -16.77 3.88 -25.64
CA ASP A 190 -18.02 4.07 -24.90
C ASP A 190 -18.25 2.95 -23.85
N ALA A 191 -17.42 1.90 -23.82
CA ALA A 191 -17.50 0.82 -22.84
C ALA A 191 -16.89 1.22 -21.49
N ASP A 192 -17.52 0.76 -20.40
CA ASP A 192 -17.05 0.98 -19.03
C ASP A 192 -15.90 0.01 -18.67
N GLU A 193 -15.93 -1.20 -19.23
CA GLU A 193 -14.88 -2.20 -19.10
C GLU A 193 -14.78 -3.01 -20.39
N MET A 194 -13.59 -3.57 -20.65
CA MET A 194 -13.36 -4.43 -21.80
C MET A 194 -12.38 -5.56 -21.42
N LEU A 195 -12.58 -6.72 -22.00
CA LEU A 195 -11.64 -7.84 -21.96
C LEU A 195 -11.20 -8.18 -23.38
N VAL A 196 -9.91 -8.00 -23.66
CA VAL A 196 -9.31 -8.46 -24.91
C VAL A 196 -8.58 -9.77 -24.66
N THR A 197 -8.94 -10.79 -25.42
CA THR A 197 -8.22 -12.06 -25.50
C THR A 197 -7.30 -12.02 -26.72
N PHE A 198 -6.00 -12.24 -26.50
CA PHE A 198 -4.98 -12.33 -27.53
C PHE A 198 -4.46 -13.78 -27.61
N ASP A 199 -4.81 -14.48 -28.68
CA ASP A 199 -4.24 -15.78 -29.03
C ASP A 199 -3.02 -15.57 -29.93
N ILE A 200 -1.82 -15.75 -29.36
CA ILE A 200 -0.54 -15.50 -30.04
C ILE A 200 -0.36 -16.42 -31.26
N TYR A 201 -0.98 -17.60 -31.25
CA TYR A 201 -0.81 -18.64 -32.25
C TYR A 201 -2.14 -19.06 -32.87
N ASN A 202 -2.96 -18.10 -33.30
CA ASN A 202 -4.17 -18.43 -34.04
C ASN A 202 -3.90 -18.72 -35.53
N PRO A 203 -4.04 -19.98 -36.00
CA PRO A 203 -3.80 -20.34 -37.41
C PRO A 203 -4.88 -19.80 -38.37
N ASP A 204 -6.05 -19.44 -37.86
CA ASP A 204 -7.16 -18.90 -38.63
C ASP A 204 -7.04 -17.37 -38.82
N GLY A 205 -6.07 -16.73 -38.15
CA GLY A 205 -5.73 -15.31 -38.28
C GLY A 205 -6.55 -14.36 -37.41
N GLU A 206 -7.44 -14.89 -36.56
CA GLU A 206 -8.24 -14.12 -35.59
C GLU A 206 -7.49 -14.02 -34.26
N PHE A 207 -6.44 -13.20 -34.21
CA PHE A 207 -5.56 -13.11 -33.04
C PHE A 207 -6.21 -12.43 -31.83
N PHE A 208 -7.16 -11.53 -32.07
CA PHE A 208 -7.78 -10.72 -31.01
C PHE A 208 -9.29 -10.93 -31.00
N SER A 209 -9.85 -11.03 -29.80
CA SER A 209 -11.28 -10.98 -29.53
C SER A 209 -11.54 -10.02 -28.39
N MET A 210 -12.44 -9.05 -28.59
CA MET A 210 -12.83 -8.06 -27.60
C MET A 210 -14.24 -8.39 -27.09
N GLU A 211 -14.41 -8.36 -25.76
CA GLU A 211 -15.70 -8.49 -25.07
C GLU A 211 -15.92 -7.26 -24.18
N ASP A 212 -17.13 -6.72 -24.21
CA ASP A 212 -17.57 -5.54 -23.43
C ASP A 212 -18.84 -5.81 -22.60
N ASP A 213 -19.47 -6.98 -22.76
CA ASP A 213 -20.56 -7.43 -21.89
C ASP A 213 -19.99 -8.07 -20.61
N ALA A 214 -20.40 -7.53 -19.46
CA ALA A 214 -19.91 -7.97 -18.15
C ALA A 214 -20.23 -9.44 -17.85
N ASP A 215 -21.39 -9.96 -18.25
CA ASP A 215 -21.76 -11.36 -17.99
C ASP A 215 -20.85 -12.29 -18.81
N ASP A 216 -20.61 -11.97 -20.09
CA ASP A 216 -19.73 -12.74 -20.97
C ASP A 216 -18.26 -12.67 -20.50
N MET A 217 -17.79 -11.51 -20.03
CA MET A 217 -16.46 -11.37 -19.40
C MET A 217 -16.31 -12.26 -18.17
N ILE A 218 -17.31 -12.28 -17.27
CA ILE A 218 -17.30 -13.12 -16.08
C ILE A 218 -17.25 -14.60 -16.47
N ASP A 219 -18.00 -15.01 -17.50
CA ASP A 219 -17.98 -16.38 -18.02
C ASP A 219 -16.60 -16.77 -18.58
N ILE A 220 -15.91 -15.85 -19.25
CA ILE A 220 -14.52 -16.06 -19.71
C ILE A 220 -13.57 -16.18 -18.52
N ILE A 221 -13.62 -15.22 -17.59
CA ILE A 221 -12.76 -15.20 -16.38
C ILE A 221 -12.93 -16.49 -15.59
N ASN A 222 -14.15 -16.98 -15.42
CA ASN A 222 -14.43 -18.20 -14.67
C ASN A 222 -13.89 -19.48 -15.33
N GLN A 223 -13.51 -19.42 -16.60
CA GLN A 223 -12.87 -20.53 -17.33
C GLN A 223 -11.34 -20.48 -17.27
N ILE A 224 -10.76 -19.43 -16.68
CA ILE A 224 -9.31 -19.29 -16.50
C ILE A 224 -8.87 -20.22 -15.35
N GLY A 225 -8.30 -21.38 -15.68
CA GLY A 225 -7.85 -22.41 -14.74
C GLY A 225 -7.71 -23.77 -15.40
#